data_AF-A0A350QR34-F1
#
_entry.id   AF-A0A350QR34-F1
#
_cell.length_a   1.000
_cell.length_b   1.000
_cell.length_c   1.000
_cell.angle_alpha   90.00
_cell.angle_beta   90.00
_cell.angle_gamma   90.00
#
_symmetry.space_group_name_H-M   'P 1'
#
loop_
_entity.id
_entity.type
_entity.pdbx_description
1 polymer ?
#
loop_
_entity_poly.entity_id
_entity_poly.type
_entity_poly.pdbx_seq_one_letter_code
_entity_poly.pdbx_strand_id
1 'polypeptide(L)'
;MKLESKRSLSWAVAVAVPALCTGLVHAQHSVDFQMTNEWDGGYNADIILKADPGGSTVNSWTLSWMGTPEIAYFWNCTHSEQGDRNFFENVHYNETIQPGSSVTLGFTGIGSWPPAPMDVRLNGETVMVMIEGDVVDHGDHGSHCMGDIDADGFVDGEDIALILSAWNTSDERADLDGSTIVDGADLTMALSMWGECPHDDHADDGDGHGGGDDDGHDGGDGHDDPCMGEFTKITCWGDFHGSNHNSHEDELVGGRTAITTEAMIAYNNLRAFFELPALALEDVGQWAFDEALTNNSQAWGNDLKGVGLWYAMQGAKVGWITDEAYDPQILADIQRTARLVEDEVEMTALVMDMVREFGRAGYADYLEANGMVETFINTLRMEPHYGGWMHGRTHGFRSIEGVAINHDINHLTVLSWDQMDPFMNDTFDWPQWDALDVSDSGVIEYFQS
;
A
#
# COMPACT_ATOMS: atom_id res chain seq x y z
N MET A 1 8.55 -20.08 -72.62
CA MET A 1 9.35 -20.54 -71.47
C MET A 1 8.51 -20.27 -70.23
N LYS A 2 7.74 -21.28 -69.78
CA LYS A 2 6.92 -21.22 -68.56
C LYS A 2 7.80 -21.67 -67.40
N LEU A 3 7.91 -20.87 -66.34
CA LEU A 3 8.48 -21.32 -65.07
C LEU A 3 7.39 -21.27 -64.00
N GLU A 4 7.10 -22.45 -63.47
CA GLU A 4 6.14 -22.74 -62.42
C GLU A 4 6.74 -22.36 -61.06
N SER A 5 5.98 -21.61 -60.25
CA SER A 5 6.31 -21.34 -58.85
C SER A 5 5.74 -22.45 -57.97
N LYS A 6 6.62 -23.26 -57.35
CA LYS A 6 6.25 -24.26 -56.34
C LYS A 6 6.22 -23.60 -54.96
N ARG A 7 5.02 -23.50 -54.36
CA ARG A 7 4.83 -23.20 -52.94
C ARG A 7 5.12 -24.45 -52.10
N SER A 8 6.06 -24.38 -51.17
CA SER A 8 6.26 -25.42 -50.14
C SER A 8 5.48 -25.04 -48.87
N LEU A 9 4.59 -25.93 -48.42
CA LEU A 9 3.98 -25.87 -47.09
C LEU A 9 4.99 -26.40 -46.05
N SER A 10 5.31 -25.59 -45.03
CA SER A 10 5.98 -26.07 -43.81
C SER A 10 4.95 -26.51 -42.78
N TRP A 11 5.15 -27.68 -42.20
CA TRP A 11 4.33 -28.25 -41.13
C TRP A 11 4.91 -27.81 -39.78
N ALA A 12 4.12 -27.14 -38.94
CA ALA A 12 4.50 -26.85 -37.56
C ALA A 12 4.27 -28.11 -36.71
N VAL A 13 5.33 -28.60 -36.06
CA VAL A 13 5.26 -29.64 -35.03
C VAL A 13 5.09 -28.92 -33.69
N ALA A 14 3.93 -29.07 -33.05
CA ALA A 14 3.72 -28.62 -31.68
C ALA A 14 4.36 -29.65 -30.73
N VAL A 15 5.42 -29.25 -30.02
CA VAL A 15 5.97 -30.00 -28.89
C VAL A 15 5.30 -29.46 -27.63
N ALA A 16 4.40 -30.24 -27.04
CA ALA A 16 3.88 -29.96 -25.71
C ALA A 16 4.91 -30.39 -24.67
N VAL A 17 5.46 -29.43 -23.92
CA VAL A 17 6.24 -29.67 -22.71
C VAL A 17 5.26 -29.71 -21.53
N PRO A 18 5.14 -30.80 -20.77
CA PRO A 18 4.36 -30.80 -19.55
C PRO A 18 5.12 -29.98 -18.50
N ALA A 19 4.57 -28.83 -18.11
CA ALA A 19 5.02 -28.10 -16.93
C ALA A 19 4.52 -28.84 -15.68
N LEU A 20 5.37 -29.69 -15.12
CA LEU A 20 5.25 -30.15 -13.74
C LEU A 20 5.94 -29.10 -12.87
N CYS A 21 5.18 -28.13 -12.37
CA CYS A 21 5.62 -27.31 -11.24
C CYS A 21 5.16 -28.01 -9.96
N THR A 22 5.98 -28.94 -9.47
CA THR A 22 5.95 -29.33 -8.07
C THR A 22 6.59 -28.20 -7.27
N GLY A 23 5.81 -27.51 -6.42
CA GLY A 23 6.34 -26.55 -5.47
C GLY A 23 7.23 -27.27 -4.45
N LEU A 24 8.55 -27.18 -4.65
CA LEU A 24 9.50 -27.33 -3.56
C LEU A 24 9.56 -25.98 -2.84
N VAL A 25 9.10 -25.94 -1.60
CA VAL A 25 9.47 -24.88 -0.66
C VAL A 25 10.99 -25.00 -0.49
N HIS A 26 11.77 -24.14 -1.13
CA HIS A 26 13.20 -24.07 -0.84
C HIS A 26 13.34 -23.54 0.58
N ALA A 27 14.00 -24.30 1.46
CA ALA A 27 14.45 -23.77 2.74
C ALA A 27 15.34 -22.55 2.46
N GLN A 28 15.22 -21.51 3.27
CA GLN A 28 15.98 -20.26 3.13
C GLN A 28 16.73 -19.96 4.43
N HIS A 29 17.68 -19.02 4.37
CA HIS A 29 18.35 -18.51 5.57
C HIS A 29 17.32 -17.94 6.56
N SER A 30 17.59 -18.09 7.86
CA SER A 30 16.72 -17.53 8.89
C SER A 30 17.48 -16.84 10.03
N VAL A 31 16.77 -15.95 10.70
CA VAL A 31 17.21 -15.15 11.84
C VAL A 31 16.19 -15.34 12.95
N ASP A 32 16.63 -15.77 14.12
CA ASP A 32 15.76 -15.97 15.29
C ASP A 32 16.20 -15.06 16.42
N PHE A 33 15.32 -14.21 16.91
CA PHE A 33 15.58 -13.40 18.09
C PHE A 33 15.04 -14.13 19.32
N GLN A 34 15.89 -14.42 20.30
CA GLN A 34 15.49 -15.08 21.54
C GLN A 34 15.85 -14.21 22.74
N MET A 35 14.86 -13.81 23.52
CA MET A 35 15.07 -13.02 24.73
C MET A 35 15.80 -13.85 25.78
N THR A 36 16.83 -13.23 26.36
CA THR A 36 17.62 -13.86 27.42
C THR A 36 17.33 -13.26 28.79
N ASN A 37 17.02 -11.97 28.83
CA ASN A 37 16.67 -11.24 30.06
C ASN A 37 16.02 -9.90 29.72
N GLU A 38 15.11 -9.42 30.54
CA GLU A 38 14.45 -8.12 30.37
C GLU A 38 14.50 -7.25 31.63
N TRP A 39 14.30 -5.96 31.45
CA TRP A 39 14.08 -4.96 32.50
C TRP A 39 13.28 -3.78 31.93
N ASP A 40 12.82 -2.89 32.80
CA ASP A 40 12.11 -1.69 32.37
C ASP A 40 12.95 -0.83 31.41
N GLY A 41 12.51 -0.73 30.16
CA GLY A 41 13.16 0.03 29.09
C GLY A 41 14.30 -0.68 28.35
N GLY A 42 14.54 -1.98 28.56
CA GLY A 42 15.48 -2.72 27.73
C GLY A 42 15.54 -4.21 28.01
N TYR A 43 16.20 -4.94 27.12
CA TYR A 43 16.37 -6.38 27.23
C TYR A 43 17.70 -6.82 26.63
N ASN A 44 18.17 -7.99 27.03
CA ASN A 44 19.22 -8.74 26.35
C ASN A 44 18.58 -9.83 25.52
N ALA A 45 19.02 -9.98 24.27
CA ALA A 45 18.56 -11.05 23.40
C ALA A 45 19.70 -11.65 22.59
N ASP A 46 19.54 -12.92 22.25
CA ASP A 46 20.35 -13.63 21.29
C ASP A 46 19.73 -13.50 19.89
N ILE A 47 20.57 -13.42 18.86
CA ILE A 47 20.18 -13.54 17.45
C ILE A 47 20.85 -14.78 16.89
N ILE A 48 20.05 -15.77 16.52
CA ILE A 48 20.50 -17.03 15.94
C ILE A 48 20.37 -16.95 14.42
N LEU A 49 21.50 -16.80 13.75
CA LEU A 49 21.60 -16.82 12.29
C LEU A 49 21.78 -18.24 11.80
N LYS A 50 20.79 -18.77 11.09
CA LYS A 50 20.80 -20.13 10.56
C LYS A 50 20.95 -20.13 9.04
N ALA A 51 21.92 -20.90 8.55
CA ALA A 51 22.13 -21.06 7.13
C ALA A 51 21.14 -22.07 6.52
N ASP A 52 20.67 -21.79 5.30
CA ASP A 52 19.84 -22.73 4.53
C ASP A 52 20.52 -24.12 4.48
N PRO A 53 19.85 -25.19 4.93
CA PRO A 53 20.35 -26.57 4.81
C PRO A 53 20.63 -27.01 3.37
N GLY A 54 19.93 -26.45 2.37
CA GLY A 54 20.11 -26.73 0.94
C GLY A 54 21.11 -25.80 0.24
N GLY A 55 21.60 -24.77 0.94
CA GLY A 55 22.40 -23.68 0.38
C GLY A 55 23.90 -23.93 0.39
N SER A 56 24.66 -22.90 0.01
CA SER A 56 26.12 -22.87 0.14
C SER A 56 26.55 -22.35 1.51
N THR A 57 27.79 -22.66 1.91
CA THR A 57 28.42 -22.09 3.11
C THR A 57 28.36 -20.56 3.08
N VAL A 58 27.83 -19.96 4.16
CA VAL A 58 27.86 -18.51 4.35
C VAL A 58 29.24 -18.14 4.90
N ASN A 59 29.97 -17.30 4.16
CA ASN A 59 31.28 -16.79 4.58
C ASN A 59 31.16 -15.28 4.79
N SER A 60 31.81 -14.76 5.84
CA SER A 60 31.85 -13.34 6.17
C SER A 60 30.46 -12.70 6.19
N TRP A 61 29.58 -13.19 7.08
CA TRP A 61 28.20 -12.76 7.11
C TRP A 61 28.06 -11.30 7.58
N THR A 62 27.10 -10.61 6.97
CA THR A 62 26.60 -9.29 7.33
C THR A 62 25.09 -9.36 7.43
N LEU A 63 24.55 -9.14 8.61
CA LEU A 63 23.11 -9.02 8.88
C LEU A 63 22.75 -7.53 8.89
N SER A 64 21.65 -7.15 8.27
CA SER A 64 21.17 -5.76 8.31
C SER A 64 19.67 -5.68 8.40
N TRP A 65 19.14 -4.64 9.03
CA TRP A 65 17.71 -4.33 9.11
C TRP A 65 17.48 -2.84 9.34
N MET A 66 16.26 -2.38 9.05
CA MET A 66 15.71 -1.07 9.41
C MET A 66 14.71 -1.22 10.57
N GLY A 67 14.25 -0.12 11.17
CA GLY A 67 13.26 -0.19 12.25
C GLY A 67 13.86 -0.49 13.63
N THR A 68 13.03 -1.00 14.55
CA THR A 68 13.42 -1.25 15.96
C THR A 68 14.02 -2.65 16.12
N PRO A 69 14.83 -2.92 17.15
CA PRO A 69 15.17 -2.08 18.30
C PRO A 69 16.39 -1.18 18.07
N GLU A 70 16.48 -0.09 18.84
CA GLU A 70 17.74 0.65 19.00
C GLU A 70 18.72 -0.20 19.82
N ILE A 71 20.01 -0.17 19.46
CA ILE A 71 21.03 -1.09 19.98
C ILE A 71 21.94 -0.37 20.97
N ALA A 72 21.85 -0.75 22.25
CA ALA A 72 22.68 -0.18 23.32
C ALA A 72 24.03 -0.88 23.44
N TYR A 73 24.04 -2.21 23.36
CA TYR A 73 25.25 -3.03 23.46
C TYR A 73 25.12 -4.26 22.56
N PHE A 74 26.26 -4.86 22.22
CA PHE A 74 26.31 -6.04 21.35
C PHE A 74 27.52 -6.91 21.68
N TRP A 75 27.43 -8.21 21.38
CA TRP A 75 28.51 -9.18 21.56
C TRP A 75 28.48 -10.27 20.49
N ASN A 76 29.65 -10.88 20.25
CA ASN A 76 29.90 -11.85 19.17
C ASN A 76 29.66 -11.30 17.74
N CYS A 77 29.59 -9.98 17.59
CA CYS A 77 29.44 -9.26 16.32
C CYS A 77 30.11 -7.88 16.43
N THR A 78 30.24 -7.18 15.31
CA THR A 78 30.46 -5.73 15.26
C THR A 78 29.21 -5.05 14.72
N HIS A 79 28.87 -3.88 15.27
CA HIS A 79 27.68 -3.12 14.87
C HIS A 79 28.06 -1.75 14.29
N SER A 80 27.30 -1.31 13.28
CA SER A 80 27.37 0.03 12.71
C SER A 80 26.02 0.45 12.14
N GLU A 81 25.84 1.76 11.93
CA GLU A 81 24.61 2.35 11.40
C GLU A 81 24.92 3.21 10.18
N GLN A 82 24.04 3.18 9.18
CA GLN A 82 24.07 4.08 8.03
C GLN A 82 22.65 4.53 7.69
N GLY A 83 22.34 5.80 7.98
CA GLY A 83 20.97 6.28 7.94
C GLY A 83 20.12 5.50 8.96
N ASP A 84 18.96 5.01 8.52
CA ASP A 84 18.03 4.24 9.37
C ASP A 84 18.26 2.71 9.34
N ARG A 85 19.42 2.26 8.83
CA ARG A 85 19.76 0.83 8.72
C ARG A 85 20.88 0.45 9.68
N ASN A 86 20.62 -0.59 10.47
CA ASN A 86 21.56 -1.29 11.34
C ASN A 86 22.33 -2.35 10.55
N PHE A 87 23.63 -2.50 10.84
CA PHE A 87 24.50 -3.53 10.27
C PHE A 87 25.24 -4.27 11.37
N PHE A 88 25.21 -5.60 11.31
CA PHE A 88 25.90 -6.53 12.19
C PHE A 88 26.82 -7.41 11.36
N GLU A 89 28.12 -7.37 11.65
CA GLU A 89 29.12 -8.15 10.95
C GLU A 89 29.75 -9.20 11.86
N ASN A 90 30.24 -10.26 11.24
CA ASN A 90 30.88 -11.36 11.95
C ASN A 90 32.16 -10.96 12.69
N VAL A 91 32.51 -11.73 13.72
CA VAL A 91 33.85 -11.72 14.31
C VAL A 91 34.66 -12.94 13.85
N HIS A 92 35.97 -12.94 14.12
CA HIS A 92 36.90 -13.90 13.52
C HIS A 92 36.58 -15.39 13.79
N TYR A 93 35.89 -15.72 14.89
CA TYR A 93 35.59 -17.12 15.24
C TYR A 93 34.21 -17.61 14.81
N ASN A 94 33.34 -16.74 14.30
CA ASN A 94 31.99 -17.10 13.85
C ASN A 94 31.71 -16.69 12.40
N GLU A 95 32.77 -16.39 11.62
CA GLU A 95 32.67 -15.88 10.25
C GLU A 95 32.08 -16.86 9.22
N THR A 96 32.08 -18.16 9.52
CA THR A 96 31.64 -19.20 8.60
C THR A 96 30.46 -19.97 9.18
N ILE A 97 29.35 -20.01 8.45
CA ILE A 97 28.17 -20.81 8.78
C ILE A 97 28.02 -21.91 7.73
N GLN A 98 28.17 -23.17 8.14
CA GLN A 98 27.95 -24.30 7.23
C GLN A 98 26.44 -24.46 6.95
N PRO A 99 26.05 -25.01 5.78
CA PRO A 99 24.64 -25.26 5.47
C PRO A 99 23.93 -26.01 6.61
N GLY A 100 22.77 -25.50 7.03
CA GLY A 100 21.97 -26.03 8.13
C GLY A 100 22.52 -25.80 9.54
N SER A 101 23.70 -25.18 9.67
CA SER A 101 24.25 -24.77 10.97
C SER A 101 23.81 -23.35 11.32
N SER A 102 24.06 -22.93 12.56
CA SER A 102 23.79 -21.58 13.02
C SER A 102 24.97 -20.97 13.78
N VAL A 103 24.95 -19.64 13.89
CA VAL A 103 25.77 -18.87 14.83
C VAL A 103 24.86 -18.00 15.68
N THR A 104 25.26 -17.77 16.93
CA THR A 104 24.51 -16.93 17.86
C THR A 104 25.35 -15.71 18.19
N LEU A 105 24.78 -14.53 17.95
CA LEU A 105 25.25 -13.27 18.50
C LEU A 105 24.23 -12.79 19.54
N GLY A 106 24.52 -11.69 20.24
CA GLY A 106 23.52 -11.10 21.10
C GLY A 106 23.71 -9.60 21.25
N PHE A 107 22.68 -8.97 21.79
CA PHE A 107 22.59 -7.53 21.91
C PHE A 107 21.74 -7.12 23.10
N THR A 108 21.93 -5.88 23.53
CA THR A 108 21.02 -5.17 24.43
C THR A 108 20.18 -4.22 23.59
N GLY A 109 18.87 -4.47 23.52
CA GLY A 109 17.91 -3.58 22.88
C GLY A 109 17.39 -2.52 23.86
N ILE A 110 17.13 -1.31 23.34
CA ILE A 110 16.37 -0.27 24.04
C ILE A 110 14.90 -0.41 23.66
N GLY A 111 14.01 -0.32 24.65
CA GLY A 111 12.57 -0.52 24.48
C GLY A 111 12.10 -1.87 25.03
N SER A 112 10.95 -2.34 24.58
CA SER A 112 10.32 -3.60 24.98
C SER A 112 10.59 -4.72 23.98
N TRP A 113 10.44 -5.96 24.45
CA TRP A 113 10.38 -7.16 23.63
C TRP A 113 8.92 -7.41 23.19
N PRO A 114 8.65 -7.94 21.98
CA PRO A 114 9.59 -8.38 20.94
C PRO A 114 10.14 -7.23 20.06
N PRO A 115 11.30 -7.42 19.41
CA PRO A 115 11.82 -6.47 18.43
C PRO A 115 10.97 -6.45 17.15
N ALA A 116 10.91 -5.30 16.43
CA ALA A 116 10.23 -5.17 15.14
C ALA A 116 11.18 -4.74 14.00
N PRO A 117 12.13 -5.62 13.58
CA PRO A 117 13.08 -5.30 12.53
C PRO A 117 12.45 -5.42 11.14
N MET A 118 12.63 -4.39 10.30
CA MET A 118 12.13 -4.29 8.92
C MET A 118 13.23 -4.54 7.88
N ASP A 119 12.87 -5.09 6.72
CA ASP A 119 13.81 -5.41 5.61
C ASP A 119 15.11 -6.08 6.08
N VAL A 120 14.94 -7.19 6.81
CA VAL A 120 16.03 -8.01 7.36
C VAL A 120 16.74 -8.76 6.23
N ARG A 121 18.06 -8.56 6.13
CA ARG A 121 18.89 -9.14 5.08
C ARG A 121 20.16 -9.77 5.63
N LEU A 122 20.53 -10.93 5.09
CA LEU A 122 21.82 -11.58 5.29
C LEU A 122 22.63 -11.50 3.99
N ASN A 123 23.78 -10.85 4.02
CA ASN A 123 24.64 -10.59 2.86
C ASN A 123 23.91 -9.89 1.69
N GLY A 124 22.88 -9.08 2.00
CA GLY A 124 22.07 -8.35 1.03
C GLY A 124 20.83 -9.10 0.52
N GLU A 125 20.68 -10.38 0.87
CA GLU A 125 19.51 -11.22 0.53
C GLU A 125 18.51 -11.25 1.68
N THR A 126 17.21 -11.22 1.38
CA THR A 126 16.12 -11.31 2.37
C THR A 126 16.09 -12.68 3.03
N VAL A 127 15.71 -12.74 4.31
CA VAL A 127 15.72 -13.95 5.14
C VAL A 127 14.45 -14.10 5.98
N MET A 128 14.12 -15.32 6.42
CA MET A 128 13.01 -15.49 7.38
C MET A 128 13.39 -14.95 8.75
N VAL A 129 12.42 -14.34 9.41
CA VAL A 129 12.56 -13.86 10.78
C VAL A 129 11.70 -14.73 11.69
N MET A 130 12.26 -15.07 12.85
CA MET A 130 11.67 -15.89 13.89
C MET A 130 11.86 -15.14 15.21
N ILE A 131 10.92 -15.30 16.14
CA ILE A 131 11.02 -14.77 17.50
C ILE A 131 10.76 -15.95 18.44
N GLU A 132 11.67 -16.20 19.38
CA GLU A 132 11.62 -17.33 20.32
C GLU A 132 11.54 -18.72 19.66
N GLY A 133 12.13 -18.88 18.47
CA GLY A 133 12.12 -20.16 17.75
C GLY A 133 10.81 -20.46 17.01
N ASP A 134 9.81 -19.61 17.18
CA ASP A 134 8.61 -19.63 16.36
C ASP A 134 8.91 -18.87 15.07
N VAL A 135 8.65 -19.52 13.93
CA VAL A 135 8.48 -18.78 12.68
C VAL A 135 7.42 -17.74 13.01
N VAL A 136 7.63 -16.49 12.60
CA VAL A 136 6.54 -15.53 12.60
C VAL A 136 5.49 -16.09 11.62
N ASP A 137 4.61 -16.93 12.15
CA ASP A 137 3.57 -17.73 11.53
C ASP A 137 2.49 -17.88 12.61
N HIS A 138 1.54 -16.96 12.61
CA HIS A 138 0.62 -16.78 13.73
C HIS A 138 -0.55 -17.79 13.60
N GLY A 139 -0.51 -18.92 14.31
CA GLY A 139 -1.52 -19.99 14.14
C GLY A 139 -2.14 -20.57 15.43
N ASP A 140 -3.48 -20.49 15.48
CA ASP A 140 -4.48 -21.37 16.14
C ASP A 140 -4.95 -21.09 17.60
N HIS A 141 -5.56 -19.92 17.82
CA HIS A 141 -6.97 -19.88 18.21
C HIS A 141 -7.73 -19.34 17.01
N GLY A 142 -8.56 -20.18 16.36
CA GLY A 142 -9.22 -19.87 15.09
C GLY A 142 -9.45 -18.38 14.85
N SER A 143 -8.80 -17.86 13.82
CA SER A 143 -8.95 -16.50 13.28
C SER A 143 -8.39 -15.32 14.06
N HIS A 144 -7.87 -15.46 15.28
CA HIS A 144 -7.52 -14.28 16.09
C HIS A 144 -6.10 -14.40 16.64
N CYS A 145 -5.22 -13.54 16.14
CA CYS A 145 -3.93 -13.27 16.73
C CYS A 145 -4.13 -12.47 18.03
N MET A 146 -3.22 -12.59 18.99
CA MET A 146 -3.47 -12.20 20.39
C MET A 146 -3.81 -10.71 20.59
N GLY A 147 -3.47 -9.85 19.64
CA GLY A 147 -3.82 -8.43 19.68
C GLY A 147 -5.23 -8.09 19.19
N ASP A 148 -5.94 -9.05 18.58
CA ASP A 148 -7.29 -8.90 18.01
C ASP A 148 -8.30 -9.21 19.12
N ILE A 149 -8.65 -8.17 19.87
CA ILE A 149 -9.46 -8.19 21.09
C ILE A 149 -10.96 -8.13 20.75
N ASP A 150 -11.34 -7.49 19.65
CA ASP A 150 -12.72 -7.49 19.15
C ASP A 150 -13.06 -8.64 18.21
N ALA A 151 -12.05 -9.44 17.84
CA ALA A 151 -12.16 -10.68 17.09
C ALA A 151 -12.67 -10.45 15.66
N ASP A 152 -12.14 -9.44 14.97
CA ASP A 152 -12.49 -9.12 13.58
C ASP A 152 -11.50 -9.71 12.55
N GLY A 153 -10.44 -10.36 13.03
CA GLY A 153 -9.38 -10.97 12.23
C GLY A 153 -8.19 -10.03 12.00
N PHE A 154 -8.18 -8.84 12.60
CA PHE A 154 -7.12 -7.85 12.50
C PHE A 154 -6.73 -7.35 13.88
N VAL A 155 -5.48 -6.88 14.03
CA VAL A 155 -5.11 -6.05 15.18
C VAL A 155 -5.01 -4.62 14.71
N ASP A 156 -5.95 -3.79 15.11
CA ASP A 156 -6.02 -2.41 14.63
C ASP A 156 -6.44 -1.39 15.71
N GLY A 157 -6.87 -0.22 15.25
CA GLY A 157 -7.21 0.90 16.13
C GLY A 157 -8.37 0.60 17.05
N GLU A 158 -9.27 -0.32 16.67
CA GLU A 158 -10.40 -0.74 17.49
C GLU A 158 -9.91 -1.58 18.68
N ASP A 159 -8.98 -2.50 18.47
CA ASP A 159 -8.34 -3.26 19.56
C ASP A 159 -7.55 -2.37 20.50
N ILE A 160 -6.82 -1.39 19.95
CA ILE A 160 -6.11 -0.40 20.76
C ILE A 160 -7.09 0.46 21.55
N ALA A 161 -8.21 0.86 20.95
CA ALA A 161 -9.24 1.60 21.66
C ALA A 161 -9.80 0.78 22.82
N LEU A 162 -9.94 -0.54 22.66
CA LEU A 162 -10.32 -1.46 23.72
C LEU A 162 -9.27 -1.52 24.83
N ILE A 163 -7.98 -1.65 24.49
CA ILE A 163 -6.87 -1.62 25.47
C ILE A 163 -6.84 -0.30 26.23
N LEU A 164 -6.93 0.83 25.53
CA LEU A 164 -6.95 2.16 26.12
C LEU A 164 -8.20 2.40 26.97
N SER A 165 -9.34 1.81 26.61
CA SER A 165 -10.57 1.91 27.40
C SER A 165 -10.48 1.11 28.71
N ALA A 166 -9.69 0.03 28.70
CA ALA A 166 -9.42 -0.83 29.84
C ALA A 166 -8.18 -0.39 30.65
N TRP A 167 -7.56 0.74 30.30
CA TRP A 167 -6.31 1.18 30.90
C TRP A 167 -6.35 1.27 32.42
N ASN A 168 -5.33 0.73 33.08
CA ASN A 168 -5.19 0.65 34.54
C ASN A 168 -6.35 -0.11 35.22
N THR A 169 -6.94 -1.09 34.52
CA THR A 169 -7.87 -2.09 35.06
C THR A 169 -7.25 -3.48 35.01
N SER A 170 -7.95 -4.49 35.54
CA SER A 170 -7.55 -5.90 35.43
C SER A 170 -8.44 -6.65 34.43
N ASP A 171 -8.83 -5.98 33.34
CA ASP A 171 -9.67 -6.60 32.31
C ASP A 171 -8.86 -7.65 31.55
N GLU A 172 -9.20 -8.92 31.78
CA GLU A 172 -8.47 -10.09 31.26
C GLU A 172 -8.46 -10.16 29.73
N ARG A 173 -9.30 -9.41 29.01
CA ARG A 173 -9.31 -9.37 27.54
C ARG A 173 -8.30 -8.39 26.95
N ALA A 174 -7.94 -7.36 27.70
CA ALA A 174 -6.99 -6.32 27.28
C ALA A 174 -5.63 -6.44 28.01
N ASP A 175 -5.52 -7.33 29.00
CA ASP A 175 -4.28 -7.72 29.69
C ASP A 175 -3.57 -8.82 28.88
N LEU A 176 -3.07 -8.44 27.70
CA LEU A 176 -2.44 -9.31 26.71
C LEU A 176 -1.13 -9.93 27.23
N ASP A 177 -0.44 -9.26 28.14
CA ASP A 177 0.81 -9.75 28.74
C ASP A 177 0.59 -10.59 30.02
N GLY A 178 -0.65 -10.63 30.52
CA GLY A 178 -1.07 -11.41 31.69
C GLY A 178 -0.53 -10.88 33.02
N SER A 179 -0.12 -9.61 33.08
CA SER A 179 0.43 -8.96 34.27
C SER A 179 -0.64 -8.56 35.30
N THR A 180 -1.93 -8.79 35.00
CA THR A 180 -3.13 -8.44 35.77
C THR A 180 -3.48 -6.96 35.77
N ILE A 181 -2.80 -6.16 34.94
CA ILE A 181 -3.03 -4.73 34.79
C ILE A 181 -2.85 -4.31 33.33
N VAL A 182 -3.89 -3.70 32.75
CA VAL A 182 -3.85 -3.22 31.36
C VAL A 182 -3.06 -1.93 31.28
N ASP A 183 -1.90 -1.96 30.65
CA ASP A 183 -1.06 -0.78 30.48
C ASP A 183 -0.28 -0.76 29.15
N GLY A 184 0.82 -0.02 29.11
CA GLY A 184 1.60 0.16 27.90
C GLY A 184 2.22 -1.13 27.37
N ALA A 185 2.42 -2.14 28.22
CA ALA A 185 2.90 -3.44 27.79
C ALA A 185 1.89 -4.13 26.87
N ASP A 186 0.61 -4.16 27.25
CA ASP A 186 -0.46 -4.77 26.46
C ASP A 186 -0.69 -4.02 25.15
N LEU A 187 -0.70 -2.69 25.21
CA LEU A 187 -0.82 -1.86 24.01
C LEU A 187 0.33 -2.11 23.02
N THR A 188 1.54 -2.32 23.54
CA THR A 188 2.69 -2.61 22.71
C THR A 188 2.60 -4.01 22.11
N MET A 189 1.99 -4.96 22.82
CA MET A 189 1.75 -6.31 22.31
C MET A 189 0.70 -6.31 21.19
N ALA A 190 -0.39 -5.56 21.31
CA ALA A 190 -1.33 -5.37 20.20
C ALA A 190 -0.68 -4.65 19.01
N LEU A 191 0.03 -3.55 19.25
CA LEU A 191 0.78 -2.85 18.20
C LEU A 191 1.82 -3.74 17.49
N SER A 192 2.38 -4.72 18.19
CA SER A 192 3.35 -5.67 17.59
C SER A 192 2.71 -6.69 16.67
N MET A 193 1.39 -6.87 16.77
CA MET A 193 0.59 -7.80 15.95
C MET A 193 -0.30 -7.06 14.94
N TRP A 194 -0.03 -5.77 14.71
CA TRP A 194 -0.85 -4.87 13.88
C TRP A 194 -1.08 -5.39 12.46
N GLY A 195 -2.35 -5.44 12.05
CA GLY A 195 -2.79 -5.94 10.76
C GLY A 195 -3.48 -7.30 10.83
N GLU A 196 -3.74 -7.90 9.65
CA GLU A 196 -4.49 -9.14 9.51
C GLU A 196 -3.83 -10.30 10.25
N CYS A 197 -4.60 -10.96 11.12
CA CYS A 197 -4.21 -12.17 11.79
C CYS A 197 -4.07 -13.30 10.75
N PRO A 198 -2.90 -13.96 10.67
CA PRO A 198 -2.69 -15.06 9.74
C PRO A 198 -3.72 -16.19 9.91
N HIS A 199 -4.35 -16.55 8.80
CA HIS A 199 -5.26 -17.67 8.71
C HIS A 199 -4.57 -18.88 8.07
N ASP A 200 -4.52 -19.99 8.82
CA ASP A 200 -3.99 -21.25 8.34
C ASP A 200 -5.00 -21.98 7.44
N ASP A 201 -4.81 -21.88 6.12
CA ASP A 201 -5.62 -22.56 5.11
C ASP A 201 -5.25 -24.04 4.94
N HIS A 202 -5.15 -24.85 5.99
CA HIS A 202 -5.06 -26.33 5.83
C HIS A 202 -5.61 -27.14 7.01
N ALA A 203 -6.90 -27.49 6.96
CA ALA A 203 -7.40 -28.86 7.12
C ALA A 203 -8.91 -28.96 6.83
N ASP A 204 -9.24 -29.52 5.66
CA ASP A 204 -10.47 -30.26 5.42
C ASP A 204 -10.46 -31.52 6.30
N ASP A 205 -11.51 -31.76 7.11
CA ASP A 205 -12.16 -33.07 7.26
C ASP A 205 -13.30 -33.00 8.30
N GLY A 206 -14.46 -33.54 7.93
CA GLY A 206 -15.75 -33.33 8.59
C GLY A 206 -15.90 -33.93 9.99
N ASP A 207 -16.97 -33.52 10.68
CA ASP A 207 -18.07 -34.40 11.09
C ASP A 207 -19.17 -33.60 11.81
N GLY A 208 -20.42 -34.00 11.58
CA GLY A 208 -21.61 -33.24 11.94
C GLY A 208 -22.14 -33.38 13.39
N HIS A 209 -23.41 -32.96 13.51
CA HIS A 209 -24.30 -32.87 14.68
C HIS A 209 -24.22 -31.49 15.37
N GLY A 210 -25.28 -30.70 15.53
CA GLY A 210 -26.71 -30.92 15.35
C GLY A 210 -27.48 -30.17 16.44
N GLY A 211 -28.37 -29.26 16.04
CA GLY A 211 -29.60 -28.95 16.76
C GLY A 211 -29.65 -27.66 17.58
N GLY A 212 -30.71 -26.88 17.32
CA GLY A 212 -31.56 -26.34 18.39
C GLY A 212 -31.57 -24.82 18.55
N ASP A 213 -32.48 -24.19 17.79
CA ASP A 213 -33.54 -23.27 18.22
C ASP A 213 -33.24 -22.00 19.06
N ASP A 214 -33.90 -20.92 18.60
CA ASP A 214 -34.49 -19.80 19.38
C ASP A 214 -33.52 -18.78 20.01
N ASP A 215 -33.70 -17.46 19.98
CA ASP A 215 -34.80 -16.56 19.60
C ASP A 215 -34.17 -15.18 19.34
N GLY A 216 -34.81 -14.39 18.48
CA GLY A 216 -34.15 -13.27 17.80
C GLY A 216 -34.00 -11.96 18.55
N HIS A 217 -33.26 -11.07 17.91
CA HIS A 217 -33.56 -9.65 17.85
C HIS A 217 -33.18 -9.09 16.47
N ASP A 218 -34.12 -8.30 15.97
CA ASP A 218 -34.17 -7.58 14.71
C ASP A 218 -33.17 -6.41 14.71
N GLY A 219 -32.48 -6.20 13.59
CA GLY A 219 -31.53 -5.11 13.38
C GLY A 219 -30.46 -5.52 12.36
N GLY A 220 -30.79 -5.41 11.08
CA GLY A 220 -29.83 -5.68 10.02
C GLY A 220 -28.84 -4.54 9.87
N ASP A 221 -27.56 -4.88 9.90
CA ASP A 221 -26.48 -4.10 9.31
C ASP A 221 -25.70 -5.08 8.43
N GLY A 222 -25.98 -5.05 7.13
CA GLY A 222 -25.14 -5.72 6.17
C GLY A 222 -23.78 -5.02 6.19
N HIS A 223 -22.73 -5.75 6.54
CA HIS A 223 -21.38 -5.32 6.20
C HIS A 223 -21.30 -5.27 4.67
N ASP A 224 -21.53 -4.09 4.10
CA ASP A 224 -21.28 -3.82 2.69
C ASP A 224 -19.77 -3.94 2.49
N ASP A 225 -19.32 -5.10 2.02
CA ASP A 225 -17.95 -5.30 1.55
C ASP A 225 -17.61 -4.14 0.59
N PRO A 226 -16.61 -3.29 0.90
CA PRO A 226 -16.27 -2.11 0.10
C PRO A 226 -15.82 -2.46 -1.33
N CYS A 227 -15.57 -3.74 -1.59
CA CYS A 227 -15.24 -4.29 -2.89
C CYS A 227 -16.45 -4.87 -3.65
N MET A 228 -17.63 -4.86 -3.03
CA MET A 228 -18.91 -5.37 -3.58
C MET A 228 -19.95 -4.26 -3.84
N GLY A 229 -19.54 -2.99 -3.83
CA GLY A 229 -20.38 -1.84 -4.19
C GLY A 229 -20.54 -1.61 -5.71
N GLU A 230 -21.35 -0.61 -6.09
CA GLU A 230 -21.53 -0.18 -7.50
C GLU A 230 -20.19 0.21 -8.15
N PHE A 231 -19.32 0.87 -7.37
CA PHE A 231 -17.96 1.20 -7.75
C PHE A 231 -16.97 0.57 -6.77
N THR A 232 -15.99 -0.15 -7.30
CA THR A 232 -14.93 -0.79 -6.52
C THR A 232 -13.93 0.27 -6.06
N LYS A 233 -13.61 0.30 -4.77
CA LYS A 233 -12.56 1.18 -4.22
C LYS A 233 -11.18 0.71 -4.65
N ILE A 234 -10.23 1.64 -4.79
CA ILE A 234 -8.85 1.31 -5.20
C ILE A 234 -8.13 0.39 -4.19
N THR A 235 -8.49 0.49 -2.90
CA THR A 235 -7.96 -0.30 -1.78
C THR A 235 -8.26 -1.79 -1.91
N CYS A 236 -9.29 -2.17 -2.67
CA CYS A 236 -9.59 -3.56 -3.03
C CYS A 236 -8.49 -4.26 -3.83
N TRP A 237 -7.52 -3.51 -4.34
CA TRP A 237 -6.39 -4.03 -5.10
C TRP A 237 -5.06 -3.91 -4.37
N GLY A 238 -5.08 -3.44 -3.13
CA GLY A 238 -3.92 -3.21 -2.31
C GLY A 238 -4.03 -1.86 -1.61
N ASP A 239 -3.40 -1.81 -0.44
CA ASP A 239 -3.25 -0.61 0.33
C ASP A 239 -1.78 -0.36 0.67
N PHE A 240 -1.36 0.89 0.63
CA PHE A 240 0.04 1.31 0.74
C PHE A 240 0.19 2.44 1.75
N HIS A 241 -0.31 2.22 2.97
CA HIS A 241 -0.13 3.13 4.09
C HIS A 241 1.35 3.15 4.51
N GLY A 242 2.05 4.22 4.13
CA GLY A 242 3.40 4.50 4.60
C GLY A 242 3.36 5.37 5.84
N SER A 243 4.29 6.33 5.93
CA SER A 243 4.36 7.32 7.01
C SER A 243 3.36 8.49 6.87
N ASN A 244 2.26 8.32 6.14
CA ASN A 244 1.38 9.40 5.71
C ASN A 244 -0.07 9.22 6.18
N HIS A 245 -0.62 10.26 6.79
CA HIS A 245 -1.87 10.28 7.56
C HIS A 245 -3.04 10.86 6.74
N ASN A 246 -3.19 10.47 5.47
CA ASN A 246 -4.29 10.95 4.61
C ASN A 246 -4.81 9.93 3.59
N SER A 247 -4.57 8.65 3.85
CA SER A 247 -4.84 7.54 2.93
C SER A 247 -5.96 6.61 3.39
N HIS A 248 -6.46 6.78 4.62
CA HIS A 248 -7.54 5.98 5.22
C HIS A 248 -8.93 6.59 5.03
N GLU A 249 -9.98 5.80 5.28
CA GLU A 249 -11.39 6.21 5.17
C GLU A 249 -11.77 7.34 6.13
N ASP A 250 -11.28 7.29 7.36
CA ASP A 250 -11.51 8.30 8.39
C ASP A 250 -10.77 9.62 8.12
N GLU A 251 -9.81 9.60 7.19
CA GLU A 251 -9.01 10.73 6.77
C GLU A 251 -9.61 11.47 5.53
N LEU A 252 -10.73 10.97 4.99
CA LEU A 252 -11.50 11.62 3.91
C LEU A 252 -12.32 12.83 4.39
N VAL A 253 -11.68 13.75 5.11
CA VAL A 253 -12.31 14.96 5.64
C VAL A 253 -12.46 16.05 4.58
N GLY A 254 -13.36 17.00 4.85
CA GLY A 254 -13.53 18.18 3.98
C GLY A 254 -14.10 17.84 2.61
N GLY A 255 -15.00 16.86 2.53
CA GLY A 255 -15.72 16.50 1.31
C GLY A 255 -14.96 15.60 0.33
N ARG A 256 -13.74 15.17 0.70
CA ARG A 256 -12.97 14.13 -0.02
C ARG A 256 -13.76 12.83 -0.10
N THR A 257 -13.44 12.05 -1.11
CA THR A 257 -14.00 10.70 -1.30
C THR A 257 -12.89 9.70 -1.65
N ALA A 258 -13.18 8.43 -1.44
CA ALA A 258 -12.33 7.33 -1.87
C ALA A 258 -12.14 7.35 -3.39
N ILE A 259 -10.96 6.91 -3.86
CA ILE A 259 -10.77 6.61 -5.28
C ILE A 259 -11.56 5.33 -5.62
N THR A 260 -12.45 5.42 -6.60
CA THR A 260 -13.28 4.29 -7.05
C THR A 260 -13.28 4.15 -8.56
N THR A 261 -13.73 3.00 -9.07
CA THR A 261 -13.86 2.73 -10.52
C THR A 261 -14.79 3.68 -11.27
N GLU A 262 -15.56 4.51 -10.58
CA GLU A 262 -16.31 5.63 -11.17
C GLU A 262 -15.39 6.57 -11.96
N ALA A 263 -14.16 6.78 -11.49
CA ALA A 263 -13.15 7.58 -12.18
C ALA A 263 -12.83 7.05 -13.59
N MET A 264 -12.90 5.73 -13.79
CA MET A 264 -12.67 5.12 -15.10
C MET A 264 -13.81 5.43 -16.08
N ILE A 265 -15.03 5.63 -15.58
CA ILE A 265 -16.18 6.05 -16.38
C ILE A 265 -15.99 7.51 -16.81
N ALA A 266 -15.61 8.40 -15.88
CA ALA A 266 -15.30 9.79 -16.20
C ALA A 266 -14.15 9.91 -17.22
N TYR A 267 -13.07 9.15 -17.02
CA TYR A 267 -11.92 9.12 -17.93
C TYR A 267 -12.30 8.65 -19.34
N ASN A 268 -13.02 7.53 -19.46
CA ASN A 268 -13.45 7.03 -20.77
C ASN A 268 -14.51 7.93 -21.43
N ASN A 269 -15.32 8.66 -20.65
CA ASN A 269 -16.25 9.65 -21.18
C ASN A 269 -15.52 10.86 -21.79
N LEU A 270 -14.50 11.37 -21.09
CA LEU A 270 -13.60 12.39 -21.63
C LEU A 270 -12.92 11.92 -22.91
N ARG A 271 -12.41 10.69 -22.94
CA ARG A 271 -11.85 10.07 -24.16
C ARG A 271 -12.85 10.02 -25.30
N ALA A 272 -14.10 9.66 -25.02
CA ALA A 272 -15.15 9.61 -26.03
C ALA A 272 -15.45 11.00 -26.62
N PHE A 273 -15.38 12.07 -25.81
CA PHE A 273 -15.47 13.44 -26.31
C PHE A 273 -14.36 13.78 -27.31
N PHE A 274 -13.15 13.22 -27.12
CA PHE A 274 -12.04 13.33 -28.06
C PHE A 274 -12.07 12.34 -29.22
N GLU A 275 -13.13 11.56 -29.38
CA GLU A 275 -13.23 10.47 -30.35
C GLU A 275 -12.15 9.39 -30.16
N LEU A 276 -11.62 9.25 -28.94
CA LEU A 276 -10.67 8.20 -28.58
C LEU A 276 -11.41 6.94 -28.10
N PRO A 277 -10.86 5.74 -28.37
CA PRO A 277 -11.42 4.51 -27.87
C PRO A 277 -11.31 4.43 -26.34
N ALA A 278 -12.31 3.79 -25.73
CA ALA A 278 -12.26 3.45 -24.31
C ALA A 278 -11.10 2.47 -24.02
N LEU A 279 -10.53 2.59 -22.83
CA LEU A 279 -9.47 1.72 -22.33
C LEU A 279 -9.99 0.87 -21.15
N ALA A 280 -9.34 -0.26 -20.90
CA ALA A 280 -9.44 -0.96 -19.63
C ALA A 280 -8.48 -0.35 -18.60
N LEU A 281 -8.70 -0.63 -17.30
CA LEU A 281 -7.82 -0.18 -16.23
C LEU A 281 -6.39 -0.65 -16.45
N GLU A 282 -6.23 -1.92 -16.79
CA GLU A 282 -4.93 -2.54 -17.00
C GLU A 282 -4.19 -1.95 -18.20
N ASP A 283 -4.89 -1.44 -19.22
CA ASP A 283 -4.26 -0.76 -20.35
C ASP A 283 -3.65 0.58 -19.93
N VAL A 284 -4.37 1.34 -19.08
CA VAL A 284 -3.86 2.59 -18.48
C VAL A 284 -2.68 2.29 -17.55
N GLY A 285 -2.80 1.24 -16.73
CA GLY A 285 -1.71 0.80 -15.86
C GLY A 285 -0.48 0.40 -16.65
N GLN A 286 -0.64 -0.38 -17.71
CA GLN A 286 0.48 -0.82 -18.56
C GLN A 286 1.16 0.38 -19.21
N TRP A 287 0.39 1.34 -19.71
CA TRP A 287 0.93 2.60 -20.22
C TRP A 287 1.78 3.33 -19.17
N ALA A 288 1.29 3.45 -17.92
CA ALA A 288 2.05 4.12 -16.86
C ALA A 288 3.37 3.42 -16.53
N PHE A 289 3.42 2.08 -16.56
CA PHE A 289 4.67 1.32 -16.42
C PHE A 289 5.62 1.53 -17.60
N ASP A 290 5.10 1.48 -18.83
CA ASP A 290 5.89 1.68 -20.06
C ASP A 290 6.51 3.09 -20.11
N GLU A 291 5.79 4.07 -19.57
CA GLU A 291 6.20 5.48 -19.46
C GLU A 291 7.03 5.78 -18.19
N ALA A 292 7.40 4.76 -17.40
CA ALA A 292 8.19 4.88 -16.17
C ALA A 292 7.60 5.87 -15.14
N LEU A 293 6.28 5.89 -15.02
CA LEU A 293 5.51 6.73 -14.09
C LEU A 293 5.25 6.05 -12.73
N THR A 294 5.93 4.94 -12.47
CA THR A 294 5.74 4.08 -11.30
C THR A 294 7.05 3.87 -10.55
N ASN A 295 6.96 3.45 -9.28
CA ASN A 295 8.14 3.20 -8.43
C ASN A 295 8.90 1.95 -8.88
N ASN A 296 8.16 0.98 -9.42
CA ASN A 296 8.67 -0.31 -9.84
C ASN A 296 8.79 -0.35 -11.35
N SER A 297 9.87 -0.95 -11.87
CA SER A 297 10.04 -1.13 -13.32
C SER A 297 9.09 -2.15 -13.95
N GLN A 298 8.38 -2.95 -13.14
CA GLN A 298 7.47 -4.00 -13.60
C GLN A 298 6.28 -4.10 -12.63
N ALA A 299 5.11 -4.41 -13.18
CA ALA A 299 3.88 -4.62 -12.42
C ALA A 299 3.82 -6.02 -11.79
N TRP A 300 3.29 -6.12 -10.57
CA TRP A 300 3.02 -7.39 -9.89
C TRP A 300 1.61 -7.40 -9.27
N GLY A 301 0.98 -8.58 -9.20
CA GLY A 301 -0.35 -8.71 -8.61
C GLY A 301 -1.38 -7.81 -9.28
N ASN A 302 -2.03 -6.94 -8.49
CA ASN A 302 -3.05 -6.00 -8.97
C ASN A 302 -2.50 -4.62 -9.34
N ASP A 303 -1.17 -4.44 -9.43
CA ASP A 303 -0.55 -3.14 -9.73
C ASP A 303 -1.11 -2.48 -10.99
N LEU A 304 -1.34 -3.24 -12.07
CA LEU A 304 -1.91 -2.69 -13.32
C LEU A 304 -3.29 -2.07 -13.11
N LYS A 305 -4.12 -2.64 -12.23
CA LYS A 305 -5.46 -2.14 -11.95
C LYS A 305 -5.42 -0.88 -11.09
N GLY A 306 -4.69 -0.91 -9.99
CA GLY A 306 -4.62 0.23 -9.08
C GLY A 306 -3.87 1.42 -9.69
N VAL A 307 -2.70 1.20 -10.32
CA VAL A 307 -2.00 2.25 -11.08
C VAL A 307 -2.88 2.78 -12.21
N GLY A 308 -3.55 1.88 -12.93
CA GLY A 308 -4.48 2.26 -14.00
C GLY A 308 -5.64 3.13 -13.51
N LEU A 309 -6.27 2.76 -12.39
CA LEU A 309 -7.35 3.54 -11.80
C LEU A 309 -6.88 4.90 -11.32
N TRP A 310 -5.72 4.94 -10.67
CA TRP A 310 -5.12 6.16 -10.15
C TRP A 310 -4.82 7.16 -11.26
N TYR A 311 -4.18 6.73 -12.35
CA TYR A 311 -3.89 7.60 -13.50
C TYR A 311 -5.15 7.95 -14.32
N ALA A 312 -6.14 7.06 -14.42
CA ALA A 312 -7.43 7.40 -15.02
C ALA A 312 -8.14 8.52 -14.25
N MET A 313 -8.11 8.46 -12.91
CA MET A 313 -8.64 9.52 -12.03
C MET A 313 -7.92 10.85 -12.29
N GLN A 314 -6.58 10.86 -12.32
CA GLN A 314 -5.83 12.09 -12.60
C GLN A 314 -6.14 12.66 -13.99
N GLY A 315 -6.19 11.82 -15.02
CA GLY A 315 -6.53 12.24 -16.38
C GLY A 315 -7.94 12.81 -16.48
N ALA A 316 -8.92 12.24 -15.76
CA ALA A 316 -10.28 12.75 -15.72
C ALA A 316 -10.39 14.11 -15.00
N LYS A 317 -9.58 14.34 -13.96
CA LYS A 317 -9.54 15.61 -13.22
C LYS A 317 -8.97 16.78 -14.03
N VAL A 318 -8.02 16.52 -14.93
CA VAL A 318 -7.25 17.57 -15.61
C VAL A 318 -7.54 17.66 -17.11
N GLY A 319 -7.80 16.54 -17.80
CA GLY A 319 -7.74 16.48 -19.27
C GLY A 319 -8.83 17.23 -20.04
N TRP A 320 -9.83 17.76 -19.33
CA TRP A 320 -10.87 18.61 -19.92
C TRP A 320 -10.42 20.07 -20.12
N ILE A 321 -9.37 20.51 -19.43
CA ILE A 321 -8.83 21.88 -19.49
C ILE A 321 -8.12 22.09 -20.84
N THR A 322 -8.27 23.27 -21.43
CA THR A 322 -7.49 23.62 -22.64
C THR A 322 -6.05 23.96 -22.30
N ASP A 323 -5.12 23.58 -23.17
CA ASP A 323 -3.69 23.86 -23.02
C ASP A 323 -3.43 25.37 -22.81
N GLU A 324 -4.17 26.25 -23.49
CA GLU A 324 -4.00 27.70 -23.37
C GLU A 324 -4.61 28.32 -22.11
N ALA A 325 -5.59 27.66 -21.50
CA ALA A 325 -6.26 28.15 -20.29
C ALA A 325 -5.72 27.50 -19.01
N TYR A 326 -4.79 26.55 -19.12
CA TYR A 326 -4.25 25.87 -17.96
C TYR A 326 -3.57 26.87 -17.01
N ASP A 327 -3.98 26.79 -15.75
CA ASP A 327 -3.36 27.41 -14.59
C ASP A 327 -3.57 26.40 -13.44
N PRO A 328 -2.52 26.04 -12.68
CA PRO A 328 -2.66 25.12 -11.56
C PRO A 328 -3.81 25.49 -10.60
N GLN A 329 -4.05 26.79 -10.38
CA GLN A 329 -5.10 27.27 -9.47
C GLN A 329 -6.49 26.80 -9.88
N ILE A 330 -6.74 26.57 -11.18
CA ILE A 330 -8.01 26.03 -11.68
C ILE A 330 -8.27 24.65 -11.10
N LEU A 331 -7.24 23.79 -11.01
CA LEU A 331 -7.35 22.46 -10.42
C LEU A 331 -7.70 22.53 -8.94
N ALA A 332 -7.14 23.49 -8.22
CA ALA A 332 -7.44 23.68 -6.82
C ALA A 332 -8.87 24.20 -6.61
N ASP A 333 -9.27 25.20 -7.39
CA ASP A 333 -10.56 25.86 -7.24
C ASP A 333 -11.72 24.94 -7.59
N ILE A 334 -11.60 24.14 -8.66
CA ILE A 334 -12.68 23.23 -9.06
C ILE A 334 -12.85 22.09 -8.06
N GLN A 335 -11.76 21.54 -7.53
CA GLN A 335 -11.81 20.47 -6.52
C GLN A 335 -12.34 20.99 -5.18
N ARG A 336 -11.86 22.16 -4.73
CA ARG A 336 -12.38 22.82 -3.53
C ARG A 336 -13.88 23.11 -3.65
N THR A 337 -14.32 23.57 -4.82
CA THR A 337 -15.75 23.84 -5.10
C THR A 337 -16.56 22.55 -5.02
N ALA A 338 -16.12 21.48 -5.67
CA ALA A 338 -16.78 20.17 -5.64
C ALA A 338 -16.85 19.55 -4.24
N ARG A 339 -15.89 19.87 -3.36
CA ARG A 339 -15.76 19.29 -2.01
C ARG A 339 -16.44 20.11 -0.91
N LEU A 340 -16.43 21.44 -0.98
CA LEU A 340 -16.82 22.31 0.14
C LEU A 340 -18.16 23.05 -0.04
N VAL A 341 -18.67 23.20 -1.26
CA VAL A 341 -19.97 23.86 -1.47
C VAL A 341 -21.10 22.90 -1.10
N GLU A 342 -21.80 23.20 0.00
CA GLU A 342 -22.82 22.31 0.58
C GLU A 342 -24.10 22.20 -0.27
N ASP A 343 -24.51 23.26 -0.94
CA ASP A 343 -25.69 23.23 -1.81
C ASP A 343 -25.32 22.58 -3.16
N GLU A 344 -25.87 21.40 -3.40
CA GLU A 344 -25.54 20.57 -4.57
C GLU A 344 -25.85 21.27 -5.91
N VAL A 345 -26.91 22.09 -5.95
CA VAL A 345 -27.32 22.82 -7.16
C VAL A 345 -26.34 23.96 -7.44
N GLU A 346 -25.95 24.70 -6.41
CA GLU A 346 -24.93 25.74 -6.48
C GLU A 346 -23.57 25.16 -6.85
N MET A 347 -23.13 24.10 -6.16
CA MET A 347 -21.88 23.39 -6.43
C MET A 347 -21.81 22.94 -7.89
N THR A 348 -22.86 22.27 -8.37
CA THR A 348 -22.93 21.79 -9.76
C THR A 348 -22.86 22.94 -10.74
N ALA A 349 -23.58 24.04 -10.49
CA ALA A 349 -23.54 25.22 -11.35
C ALA A 349 -22.14 25.85 -11.41
N LEU A 350 -21.49 26.02 -10.26
CA LEU A 350 -20.15 26.60 -10.16
C LEU A 350 -19.10 25.72 -10.86
N VAL A 351 -19.11 24.41 -10.62
CA VAL A 351 -18.21 23.47 -11.30
C VAL A 351 -18.41 23.52 -12.80
N MET A 352 -19.66 23.45 -13.28
CA MET A 352 -19.95 23.46 -14.72
C MET A 352 -19.63 24.80 -15.39
N ASP A 353 -19.75 25.93 -14.67
CA ASP A 353 -19.31 27.23 -15.16
C ASP A 353 -17.79 27.28 -15.35
N MET A 354 -17.01 26.72 -14.42
CA MET A 354 -15.56 26.56 -14.61
C MET A 354 -15.23 25.65 -15.80
N VAL A 355 -15.96 24.55 -15.99
CA VAL A 355 -15.78 23.67 -17.16
C VAL A 355 -16.09 24.38 -18.47
N ARG A 356 -17.09 25.26 -18.51
CA ARG A 356 -17.39 26.10 -19.69
C ARG A 356 -16.33 27.15 -19.96
N GLU A 357 -15.75 27.72 -18.90
CA GLU A 357 -14.80 28.82 -19.00
C GLU A 357 -13.40 28.36 -19.42
N PHE A 358 -12.88 27.33 -18.76
CA PHE A 358 -11.49 26.87 -18.94
C PHE A 358 -11.37 25.59 -19.77
N GLY A 359 -12.49 24.89 -19.94
CA GLY A 359 -12.54 23.59 -20.59
C GLY A 359 -12.64 23.67 -22.11
N ARG A 360 -12.48 22.51 -22.72
CA ARG A 360 -12.57 22.34 -24.18
C ARG A 360 -13.96 22.71 -24.68
N ALA A 361 -13.98 23.41 -25.81
CA ALA A 361 -15.21 23.92 -26.41
C ALA A 361 -16.24 22.79 -26.61
N GLY A 362 -17.41 22.92 -25.98
CA GLY A 362 -18.50 21.95 -26.04
C GLY A 362 -18.42 20.79 -25.04
N TYR A 363 -17.38 20.70 -24.20
CA TYR A 363 -17.26 19.61 -23.23
C TYR A 363 -18.31 19.69 -22.11
N ALA A 364 -18.58 20.90 -21.59
CA ALA A 364 -19.64 21.11 -20.60
C ALA A 364 -21.02 20.66 -21.13
N ASP A 365 -21.39 21.09 -22.33
CA ASP A 365 -22.64 20.69 -22.98
C ASP A 365 -22.68 19.17 -23.24
N TYR A 366 -21.53 18.58 -23.55
CA TYR A 366 -21.38 17.13 -23.72
C TYR A 366 -21.63 16.37 -22.41
N LEU A 367 -21.08 16.82 -21.28
CA LEU A 367 -21.34 16.22 -19.97
C LEU A 367 -22.83 16.24 -19.63
N GLU A 368 -23.49 17.38 -19.83
CA GLU A 368 -24.92 17.54 -19.57
C GLU A 368 -25.77 16.65 -20.48
N ALA A 369 -25.45 16.59 -21.78
CA ALA A 369 -26.19 15.80 -22.75
C ALA A 369 -26.06 14.28 -22.54
N ASN A 370 -24.99 13.83 -21.89
CA ASN A 370 -24.72 12.42 -21.63
C ASN A 370 -24.98 11.98 -20.19
N GLY A 371 -25.45 12.89 -19.31
CA GLY A 371 -25.72 12.57 -17.91
C GLY A 371 -24.46 12.27 -17.09
N MET A 372 -23.34 12.92 -17.43
CA MET A 372 -22.01 12.63 -16.89
C MET A 372 -21.52 13.66 -15.88
N VAL A 373 -22.34 14.68 -15.59
CA VAL A 373 -21.99 15.78 -14.67
C VAL A 373 -21.68 15.25 -13.27
N GLU A 374 -22.53 14.36 -12.74
CA GLU A 374 -22.35 13.77 -11.41
C GLU A 374 -21.07 12.94 -11.32
N THR A 375 -20.86 12.00 -12.25
CA THR A 375 -19.64 11.18 -12.31
C THR A 375 -18.37 12.03 -12.41
N PHE A 376 -18.41 13.11 -13.20
CA PHE A 376 -17.30 14.04 -13.30
C PHE A 376 -17.01 14.74 -11.96
N ILE A 377 -18.05 15.26 -11.30
CA ILE A 377 -17.94 15.91 -9.99
C ILE A 377 -17.44 14.92 -8.92
N ASN A 378 -17.99 13.71 -8.87
CA ASN A 378 -17.55 12.67 -7.93
C ASN A 378 -16.07 12.34 -8.11
N THR A 379 -15.59 12.30 -9.36
CA THR A 379 -14.18 12.09 -9.68
C THR A 379 -13.30 13.26 -9.19
N LEU A 380 -13.76 14.52 -9.32
CA LEU A 380 -13.06 15.69 -8.78
C LEU A 380 -12.90 15.63 -7.24
N ARG A 381 -13.85 15.00 -6.54
CA ARG A 381 -13.83 14.88 -5.07
C ARG A 381 -12.82 13.86 -4.56
N MET A 382 -12.46 12.86 -5.37
CA MET A 382 -11.57 11.76 -4.97
C MET A 382 -10.23 12.28 -4.43
N GLU A 383 -9.73 11.74 -3.33
CA GLU A 383 -8.43 12.13 -2.76
C GLU A 383 -7.29 11.34 -3.42
N PRO A 384 -6.33 11.99 -4.11
CA PRO A 384 -5.21 11.29 -4.74
C PRO A 384 -4.39 10.39 -3.82
N HIS A 385 -4.34 10.68 -2.52
CA HIS A 385 -3.61 9.87 -1.55
C HIS A 385 -4.37 8.66 -1.00
N TYR A 386 -5.68 8.58 -1.23
CA TYR A 386 -6.50 7.50 -0.69
C TYR A 386 -5.99 6.10 -1.14
N GLY A 387 -5.83 5.20 -0.17
CA GLY A 387 -5.23 3.87 -0.34
C GLY A 387 -3.71 3.87 -0.57
N GLY A 388 -3.03 5.01 -0.38
CA GLY A 388 -1.57 5.13 -0.42
C GLY A 388 -0.92 4.92 -1.79
N TRP A 389 -1.72 4.67 -2.84
CA TRP A 389 -1.25 4.31 -4.19
C TRP A 389 -0.29 5.35 -4.77
N MET A 390 -0.50 6.63 -4.45
CA MET A 390 0.37 7.71 -4.89
C MET A 390 1.82 7.52 -4.45
N HIS A 391 2.04 7.14 -3.20
CA HIS A 391 3.38 6.94 -2.66
C HIS A 391 3.88 5.51 -2.85
N GLY A 392 2.99 4.53 -2.74
CA GLY A 392 3.33 3.11 -2.85
C GLY A 392 3.63 2.64 -4.27
N ARG A 393 3.03 3.27 -5.29
CA ARG A 393 3.10 2.79 -6.68
C ARG A 393 3.30 3.87 -7.73
N THR A 394 2.72 5.07 -7.59
CA THR A 394 2.78 6.13 -8.62
C THR A 394 3.69 7.31 -8.28
N HIS A 395 4.60 7.16 -7.31
CA HIS A 395 5.58 8.18 -6.95
C HIS A 395 6.50 8.41 -8.15
N GLY A 396 7.15 7.37 -8.68
CA GLY A 396 8.05 7.43 -9.83
C GLY A 396 9.16 8.48 -9.69
N PHE A 397 10.20 8.38 -10.52
CA PHE A 397 11.30 9.35 -10.51
C PHE A 397 11.59 9.89 -11.93
N ARG A 398 10.58 9.86 -12.80
CA ARG A 398 10.70 10.39 -14.15
C ARG A 398 10.87 11.90 -14.06
N SER A 399 12.01 12.39 -14.54
CA SER A 399 12.28 13.83 -14.60
C SER A 399 11.39 14.51 -15.64
N ILE A 400 10.74 15.61 -15.23
CA ILE A 400 9.91 16.49 -16.05
C ILE A 400 10.66 17.82 -16.18
N GLU A 401 11.04 18.16 -17.41
CA GLU A 401 11.81 19.37 -17.76
C GLU A 401 13.13 19.58 -16.99
N GLY A 402 13.59 18.60 -16.22
CA GLY A 402 14.76 18.73 -15.34
C GLY A 402 14.50 19.54 -14.07
N VAL A 403 13.24 19.84 -13.77
CA VAL A 403 12.82 20.68 -12.63
C VAL A 403 12.11 19.85 -11.57
N ALA A 404 11.19 19.00 -11.98
CA ALA A 404 10.39 18.16 -11.10
C ALA A 404 10.52 16.68 -11.45
N ILE A 405 10.02 15.81 -10.57
CA ILE A 405 9.68 14.43 -10.89
C ILE A 405 8.16 14.27 -11.02
N ASN A 406 7.72 13.18 -11.65
CA ASN A 406 6.28 12.90 -11.83
C ASN A 406 5.50 12.86 -10.50
N HIS A 407 6.14 12.46 -9.40
CA HIS A 407 5.58 12.60 -8.04
C HIS A 407 5.15 14.02 -7.69
N ASP A 408 5.97 15.03 -8.02
CA ASP A 408 5.67 16.41 -7.67
C ASP A 408 4.50 16.92 -8.52
N ILE A 409 4.48 16.56 -9.81
CA ILE A 409 3.37 16.89 -10.71
C ILE A 409 2.06 16.24 -10.23
N ASN A 410 2.11 15.01 -9.72
CA ASN A 410 0.96 14.33 -9.15
C ASN A 410 0.31 15.10 -7.97
N HIS A 411 1.07 15.93 -7.26
CA HIS A 411 0.55 16.78 -6.18
C HIS A 411 -0.21 18.02 -6.67
N LEU A 412 -0.20 18.35 -7.96
CA LEU A 412 -0.96 19.49 -8.49
C LEU A 412 -2.47 19.32 -8.36
N THR A 413 -2.96 18.10 -8.12
CA THR A 413 -4.37 17.82 -7.82
C THR A 413 -4.65 17.65 -6.33
N VAL A 414 -3.70 17.93 -5.45
CA VAL A 414 -3.83 17.77 -3.99
C VAL A 414 -4.06 19.13 -3.33
N LEU A 415 -4.95 19.15 -2.33
CA LEU A 415 -5.20 20.30 -1.46
C LEU A 415 -4.76 19.98 -0.02
N SER A 416 -4.44 21.01 0.78
CA SER A 416 -4.18 20.91 2.21
C SER A 416 -5.28 20.15 2.95
N TRP A 417 -4.98 19.65 4.14
CA TRP A 417 -5.94 18.91 4.96
C TRP A 417 -7.30 19.62 5.11
N ASP A 418 -7.28 20.93 5.34
CA ASP A 418 -8.49 21.77 5.48
C ASP A 418 -9.11 22.24 4.14
N GLN A 419 -8.58 21.78 3.01
CA GLN A 419 -8.98 22.12 1.63
C GLN A 419 -8.72 23.58 1.22
N MET A 420 -8.02 24.37 2.04
CA MET A 420 -7.84 25.79 1.79
C MET A 420 -6.66 26.09 0.86
N ASP A 421 -5.54 25.40 1.06
CA ASP A 421 -4.32 25.67 0.31
C ASP A 421 -4.08 24.65 -0.81
N PRO A 422 -3.58 25.08 -1.98
CA PRO A 422 -3.36 24.21 -3.12
C PRO A 422 -1.97 23.56 -3.13
N PHE A 423 -1.84 22.45 -3.86
CA PHE A 423 -0.57 21.80 -4.23
C PHE A 423 0.28 21.35 -3.04
N MET A 424 -0.39 20.81 -2.03
CA MET A 424 0.24 20.42 -0.77
C MET A 424 0.81 19.01 -0.81
N ASN A 425 1.96 18.82 -0.18
CA ASN A 425 2.49 17.52 0.21
C ASN A 425 1.81 17.03 1.49
N ASP A 426 1.32 15.81 1.41
CA ASP A 426 0.61 15.02 2.40
C ASP A 426 1.21 15.02 3.82
N THR A 427 2.51 14.81 3.98
CA THR A 427 3.03 14.48 5.31
C THR A 427 3.11 15.68 6.27
N PHE A 428 3.08 16.92 5.76
CA PHE A 428 3.45 18.08 6.58
C PHE A 428 2.80 19.44 6.18
N ASP A 429 1.83 19.48 5.26
CA ASP A 429 1.31 20.73 4.67
C ASP A 429 2.43 21.61 4.06
N TRP A 430 3.42 21.00 3.39
CA TRP A 430 4.46 21.75 2.66
C TRP A 430 4.10 21.81 1.18
N PRO A 431 4.13 22.98 0.55
CA PRO A 431 3.82 23.07 -0.88
C PRO A 431 4.88 22.34 -1.72
N GLN A 432 4.44 21.61 -2.75
CA GLN A 432 5.33 21.01 -3.75
C GLN A 432 5.76 22.05 -4.79
N TRP A 433 6.71 22.91 -4.41
CA TRP A 433 7.13 24.05 -5.23
C TRP A 433 7.72 23.65 -6.59
N ASP A 434 8.44 22.53 -6.68
CA ASP A 434 9.12 22.12 -7.91
C ASP A 434 8.11 21.85 -9.05
N ALA A 435 6.90 21.39 -8.74
CA ALA A 435 5.84 21.19 -9.71
C ALA A 435 5.34 22.51 -10.33
N LEU A 436 5.36 23.60 -9.56
CA LEU A 436 4.94 24.93 -10.02
C LEU A 436 5.98 25.62 -10.91
N ASP A 437 7.20 25.10 -10.94
CA ASP A 437 8.28 25.57 -11.82
C ASP A 437 8.32 24.81 -13.17
N VAL A 438 7.47 23.80 -13.37
CA VAL A 438 7.28 23.12 -14.67
C VAL A 438 6.40 23.97 -15.57
N SER A 439 6.69 23.98 -16.88
CA SER A 439 5.85 24.72 -17.82
C SER A 439 4.41 24.21 -17.87
N ASP A 440 3.44 25.11 -18.05
CA ASP A 440 2.02 24.78 -18.25
C ASP A 440 1.84 23.69 -19.33
N SER A 441 2.60 23.81 -20.43
CA SER A 441 2.60 22.81 -21.51
C SER A 441 3.14 21.46 -21.06
N GLY A 442 4.18 21.41 -20.22
CA GLY A 442 4.74 20.17 -19.70
C GLY A 442 3.80 19.48 -18.72
N VAL A 443 3.08 20.24 -17.89
CA VAL A 443 2.07 19.70 -16.99
C VAL A 443 0.86 19.16 -17.76
N ILE A 444 0.37 19.91 -18.75
CA ILE A 444 -0.72 19.45 -19.59
C ILE A 444 -0.32 18.22 -20.41
N GLU A 445 0.89 18.18 -20.98
CA GLU A 445 1.40 16.99 -21.67
C GLU A 445 1.41 15.77 -20.74
N TYR A 446 1.78 15.95 -19.47
CA TYR A 446 1.78 14.87 -18.48
C TYR A 446 0.37 14.32 -18.18
N PHE A 447 -0.61 15.18 -17.95
CA PHE A 447 -1.96 14.74 -17.56
C PHE A 447 -2.86 14.36 -18.74
N GLN A 448 -2.51 14.76 -19.97
CA GLN A 448 -3.32 14.55 -21.18
C GLN A 448 -2.73 13.54 -22.16
N SER A 449 -1.55 12.99 -21.87
CA SER A 449 -0.87 11.97 -22.69
C SER A 449 -1.62 10.64 -22.80
#